data_AF-A0A0F9TXV9-F1
#
_entry.id   AF-A0A0F9TXV9-F1
#
_cell.length_a   1.000
_cell.length_b   1.000
_cell.length_c   1.000
_cell.angle_alpha   90.00
_cell.angle_beta   90.00
_cell.angle_gamma   90.00
#
_symmetry.space_group_name_H-M   'P 1'
#
loop_
_entity.id
_entity.type
_entity.pdbx_description
1 polymer ?
#
loop_
_entity_poly.entity_id
_entity_poly.type
_entity_poly.pdbx_seq_one_letter_code
_entity_poly.pdbx_strand_id
1 'polypeptide(L)'
;MTTCYESLTLDQCNSLLSSAEGLKVSRFWRSVEPGVFFELGRLSRKGTDRRKERSGQITLMVESDWRVEGPRSIHFGSSFSATIIEKRLADLVGLHVSSITADSETREMRLQFSDGRIFRTFCDWSSQPRWTVLFNDASLLPMDAAWQGVDVTPCLHISAGRPEIEYCFDEDEVDMPALVALVATYRSPPN
;
A
#
# COMPACT_ATOMS: atom_id res chain seq x y z
N MET A 1 -2.18 20.20 1.70
CA MET A 1 -1.35 19.04 1.33
C MET A 1 -0.64 19.31 0.02
N THR A 2 0.67 19.55 0.08
CA THR A 2 1.52 19.65 -1.12
C THR A 2 1.99 18.25 -1.47
N THR A 3 1.66 17.77 -2.66
CA THR A 3 2.01 16.42 -3.11
C THR A 3 2.89 16.46 -4.35
N CYS A 4 3.83 15.53 -4.43
CA CYS A 4 4.66 15.29 -5.60
C CYS A 4 4.33 13.90 -6.13
N TYR A 5 4.18 13.77 -7.44
CA TYR A 5 3.85 12.50 -8.11
C TYR A 5 4.93 12.16 -9.11
N GLU A 6 5.26 10.89 -9.20
CA GLU A 6 6.07 10.32 -10.27
C GLU A 6 5.30 9.18 -10.92
N SER A 7 5.09 9.27 -12.24
CA SER A 7 4.48 8.18 -12.99
C SER A 7 5.46 7.03 -13.14
N LEU A 8 4.98 5.82 -12.90
CA LEU A 8 5.80 4.61 -12.96
C LEU A 8 5.34 3.72 -14.12
N THR A 9 6.31 3.04 -14.74
CA THR A 9 6.01 1.85 -15.53
C THR A 9 5.50 0.73 -14.61
N LEU A 10 4.83 -0.27 -15.18
CA LEU A 10 4.37 -1.42 -14.41
C LEU A 10 5.55 -2.19 -13.77
N ASP A 11 6.68 -2.31 -14.46
CA ASP A 11 7.86 -3.00 -13.94
C ASP A 11 8.49 -2.25 -12.77
N GLN A 12 8.53 -0.91 -12.83
CA GLN A 12 8.95 -0.09 -11.69
C GLN A 12 7.99 -0.26 -10.50
N CYS A 13 6.67 -0.20 -10.75
CA CYS A 13 5.66 -0.45 -9.73
C CYS A 13 5.85 -1.82 -9.06
N ASN A 14 5.98 -2.90 -9.84
CA ASN A 14 6.19 -4.25 -9.33
C ASN A 14 7.53 -4.40 -8.60
N SER A 15 8.58 -3.71 -9.03
CA SER A 15 9.86 -3.68 -8.33
C SER A 15 9.71 -3.04 -6.94
N LEU A 16 8.96 -1.93 -6.82
CA LEU A 16 8.69 -1.33 -5.51
C LEU A 16 7.81 -2.23 -4.63
N LEU A 17 6.78 -2.85 -5.21
CA LEU A 17 5.92 -3.81 -4.49
C LEU A 17 6.73 -4.97 -3.92
N SER A 18 7.71 -5.50 -4.65
CA SER A 18 8.53 -6.64 -4.18
C SER A 18 9.29 -6.38 -2.87
N SER A 19 9.45 -5.12 -2.45
CA SER A 19 9.99 -4.79 -1.11
C SER A 19 9.14 -5.32 0.05
N ALA A 20 7.88 -5.69 -0.21
CA ALA A 20 7.03 -6.35 0.78
C ALA A 20 7.28 -7.87 0.90
N GLU A 21 8.02 -8.48 -0.04
CA GLU A 21 8.30 -9.92 0.02
C GLU A 21 9.12 -10.29 1.25
N GLY A 22 8.74 -11.39 1.89
CA GLY A 22 9.30 -11.81 3.17
C GLY A 22 8.80 -11.01 4.38
N LEU A 23 8.01 -9.94 4.21
CA LEU A 23 7.38 -9.28 5.35
C LEU A 23 6.23 -10.11 5.92
N LYS A 24 6.13 -10.12 7.24
CA LYS A 24 5.03 -10.79 7.95
C LYS A 24 3.78 -9.93 7.96
N VAL A 25 2.59 -10.52 7.76
CA VAL A 25 1.31 -9.88 8.08
C VAL A 25 1.21 -9.74 9.60
N SER A 26 1.49 -8.55 10.12
CA SER A 26 1.53 -8.31 11.56
C SER A 26 0.18 -7.92 12.14
N ARG A 27 -0.65 -7.27 11.34
CA ARG A 27 -2.01 -6.88 11.71
C ARG A 27 -2.85 -6.72 10.46
N PHE A 28 -4.14 -6.94 10.60
CA PHE A 28 -5.14 -6.43 9.66
C PHE A 28 -6.15 -5.59 10.43
N TRP A 29 -6.83 -4.70 9.73
CA TRP A 29 -8.00 -4.00 10.26
C TRP A 29 -8.89 -3.54 9.09
N ARG A 30 -10.09 -3.07 9.44
CA ARG A 30 -11.08 -2.60 8.47
C ARG A 30 -11.49 -1.18 8.83
N SER A 31 -11.70 -0.34 7.84
CA SER A 31 -12.38 0.93 8.04
C SER A 31 -13.90 0.73 8.12
N VAL A 32 -14.61 1.80 8.48
CA VAL A 32 -16.09 1.83 8.51
C VAL A 32 -16.66 1.75 7.09
N GLU A 33 -15.95 2.36 6.13
CA GLU A 33 -16.13 2.15 4.70
C GLU A 33 -15.43 0.83 4.29
N PRO A 34 -15.75 0.18 3.15
CA PRO A 34 -15.39 -1.22 2.88
C PRO A 34 -13.89 -1.47 2.60
N GLY A 35 -13.01 -0.67 3.19
CA GLY A 35 -11.57 -0.84 3.12
C GLY A 35 -11.03 -1.94 4.02
N VAL A 36 -10.07 -2.71 3.51
CA VAL A 36 -9.24 -3.61 4.32
C VAL A 36 -7.80 -3.13 4.30
N PHE A 37 -7.15 -3.20 5.45
CA PHE A 37 -5.79 -2.78 5.66
C PHE A 37 -4.95 -3.95 6.13
N PHE A 38 -3.77 -4.13 5.53
CA PHE A 38 -2.75 -5.06 5.96
C PHE A 38 -1.52 -4.29 6.42
N GLU A 39 -1.15 -4.47 7.68
CA GLU A 39 0.12 -3.97 8.22
C GLU A 39 1.18 -5.06 8.08
N LEU A 40 2.15 -4.83 7.20
CA LEU A 40 3.21 -5.76 6.85
C LEU A 40 4.53 -5.38 7.54
N GLY A 41 5.28 -6.38 7.99
CA GLY A 41 6.56 -6.19 8.65
C GLY A 41 6.42 -5.79 10.11
N ARG A 42 7.48 -5.22 10.69
CA ARG A 42 7.47 -4.80 12.11
C ARG A 42 6.53 -3.63 12.34
N LEU A 43 5.68 -3.74 13.37
CA LEU A 43 4.83 -2.64 13.79
C LEU A 43 5.64 -1.55 14.51
N SER A 44 5.54 -0.31 14.03
CA SER A 44 6.09 0.90 14.65
C SER A 44 4.97 1.90 14.95
N ARG A 45 5.28 2.90 15.78
CA ARG A 45 4.42 4.09 15.92
C ARG A 45 5.05 5.20 15.09
N LYS A 46 4.25 5.86 14.25
CA LYS A 46 4.67 7.11 13.61
C LYS A 46 4.36 8.28 14.54
N GLY A 47 5.37 9.11 14.83
CA GLY A 47 5.26 10.26 15.74
C GLY A 47 5.20 9.92 17.23
N THR A 48 4.98 10.95 18.05
CA THR A 48 4.96 10.85 19.52
C THR A 48 3.59 10.54 20.12
N ASP A 49 2.52 10.60 19.32
CA ASP A 49 1.15 10.38 19.80
C ASP A 49 0.92 8.89 20.15
N ARG A 50 0.72 8.63 21.44
CA ARG A 50 0.42 7.29 21.96
C ARG A 50 -0.94 6.76 21.52
N ARG A 51 -1.84 7.63 21.04
CA ARG A 51 -3.18 7.28 20.54
C ARG A 51 -3.17 6.84 19.08
N LYS A 52 -2.15 7.22 18.29
CA LYS A 52 -2.00 6.74 16.91
C LYS A 52 -1.79 5.22 16.93
N GLU A 53 -2.53 4.54 16.06
CA GLU A 53 -2.40 3.10 15.88
C GLU A 53 -1.00 2.74 15.37
N ARG A 54 -0.57 1.50 15.61
CA ARG A 54 0.72 1.03 15.10
C ARG A 54 0.58 0.61 13.64
N SER A 55 1.47 1.11 12.79
CA SER A 55 1.55 0.76 11.37
C SER A 55 2.69 -0.22 11.14
N GLY A 56 2.56 -1.07 10.12
CA GLY A 56 3.65 -1.90 9.63
C GLY A 56 4.72 -1.07 8.94
N GLN A 57 5.80 -1.72 8.54
CA GLN A 57 6.80 -1.11 7.65
C GLN A 57 6.18 -0.77 6.29
N ILE A 58 5.22 -1.58 5.84
CA ILE A 58 4.35 -1.31 4.70
C ILE A 58 2.90 -1.46 5.15
N THR A 59 2.04 -0.53 4.73
CA THR A 59 0.58 -0.66 4.87
C THR A 59 -0.02 -0.84 3.47
N LEU A 60 -0.69 -1.96 3.25
CA LEU A 60 -1.53 -2.14 2.06
C LEU A 60 -2.97 -1.78 2.42
N MET A 61 -3.49 -0.73 1.80
CA MET A 61 -4.87 -0.30 1.85
C MET A 61 -5.58 -0.76 0.58
N VAL A 62 -6.76 -1.37 0.71
CA VAL A 62 -7.60 -1.80 -0.40
C VAL A 62 -8.99 -1.26 -0.19
N GLU A 63 -9.48 -0.45 -1.12
CA GLU A 63 -10.77 0.25 -1.07
C GLU A 63 -11.73 -0.23 -2.18
N SER A 64 -11.39 -1.33 -2.86
CA SER A 64 -12.23 -1.98 -3.86
C SER A 64 -12.69 -3.37 -3.40
N ASP A 65 -13.40 -4.08 -4.27
CA ASP A 65 -13.67 -5.49 -4.06
C ASP A 65 -12.37 -6.30 -3.99
N TRP A 66 -12.42 -7.36 -3.19
CA TRP A 66 -11.28 -8.24 -2.98
C TRP A 66 -11.74 -9.63 -2.57
N ARG A 67 -10.86 -10.61 -2.77
CA ARG A 67 -11.08 -11.99 -2.35
C ARG A 67 -9.77 -12.66 -1.97
N VAL A 68 -9.88 -13.67 -1.10
CA VAL A 68 -8.80 -14.59 -0.78
C VAL A 68 -9.12 -15.94 -1.40
N GLU A 69 -8.21 -16.41 -2.23
CA GLU A 69 -8.29 -17.63 -3.00
C GLU A 69 -7.35 -18.69 -2.39
N GLY A 70 -7.79 -19.94 -2.38
CA GLY A 70 -6.91 -21.09 -2.32
C GLY A 70 -6.59 -21.61 -3.73
N PRO A 71 -5.91 -22.75 -3.86
CA PRO A 71 -5.49 -23.28 -5.17
C PRO A 71 -6.64 -23.54 -6.16
N ARG A 72 -7.86 -23.80 -5.67
CA ARG A 72 -9.01 -24.21 -6.49
C ARG A 72 -10.36 -23.63 -6.04
N SER A 73 -10.36 -22.63 -5.16
CA SER A 73 -11.61 -22.06 -4.62
C SER A 73 -11.39 -20.67 -4.05
N ILE A 74 -12.48 -19.89 -4.00
CA ILE A 74 -12.54 -18.67 -3.20
C ILE A 74 -12.83 -19.07 -1.76
N HIS A 75 -11.98 -18.65 -0.82
CA HIS A 75 -12.18 -18.91 0.61
C HIS A 75 -13.14 -17.88 1.23
N PHE A 76 -12.95 -16.59 0.93
CA PHE A 76 -13.78 -15.47 1.39
C PHE A 76 -13.45 -14.19 0.60
N GLY A 77 -14.22 -13.12 0.77
CA GLY A 77 -13.98 -11.83 0.10
C GLY A 77 -14.83 -10.70 0.66
N SER A 78 -14.78 -9.53 0.00
CA SER A 78 -15.50 -8.30 0.37
C SER A 78 -17.01 -8.49 0.52
N SER A 79 -17.60 -9.43 -0.23
CA SER A 79 -19.04 -9.73 -0.21
C SER A 79 -19.51 -10.65 0.92
N PHE A 80 -18.59 -11.16 1.75
CA PHE A 80 -18.94 -12.02 2.89
C PHE A 80 -19.37 -11.19 4.11
N SER A 81 -20.02 -11.84 5.09
CA SER A 81 -20.40 -11.14 6.32
C SER A 81 -19.19 -10.65 7.11
N ALA A 82 -19.32 -9.53 7.82
CA ALA A 82 -18.23 -8.92 8.59
C ALA A 82 -17.57 -9.90 9.57
N THR A 83 -18.37 -10.71 10.27
CA THR A 83 -17.89 -11.73 11.20
C THR A 83 -17.07 -12.82 10.51
N ILE A 84 -17.45 -13.25 9.30
CA ILE A 84 -16.67 -14.21 8.53
C ILE A 84 -15.35 -13.57 8.08
N ILE A 85 -15.42 -12.34 7.55
CA ILE A 85 -14.24 -11.59 7.10
C ILE A 85 -13.23 -11.45 8.24
N GLU A 86 -13.65 -10.94 9.40
CA GLU A 86 -12.76 -10.72 10.54
C GLU A 86 -12.11 -12.02 11.03
N LYS A 87 -12.90 -13.09 11.17
CA LYS A 87 -12.38 -14.39 11.58
C LYS A 87 -11.34 -14.92 10.58
N ARG A 88 -11.62 -14.81 9.28
CA ARG A 88 -10.75 -15.37 8.23
C ARG A 88 -9.51 -14.51 7.95
N LEU A 89 -9.60 -13.20 8.11
CA LEU A 89 -8.43 -12.31 8.04
C LEU A 89 -7.50 -12.53 9.23
N ALA A 90 -8.02 -12.87 10.41
CA ALA A 90 -7.20 -13.25 11.56
C ALA A 90 -6.30 -14.47 11.26
N ASP A 91 -6.78 -15.40 10.45
CA ASP A 91 -6.00 -16.57 10.01
C ASP A 91 -4.83 -16.20 9.07
N LEU A 92 -4.74 -14.95 8.57
CA LEU A 92 -3.61 -14.46 7.76
C LEU A 92 -2.51 -13.84 8.61
N VAL A 93 -2.81 -13.43 9.85
CA VAL A 93 -1.82 -12.82 10.74
C VAL A 93 -0.75 -13.84 11.09
N GLY A 94 0.51 -13.44 10.94
CA GLY A 94 1.67 -14.29 11.16
C GLY A 94 2.22 -14.95 9.89
N LEU A 95 1.44 -14.98 8.80
CA LEU A 95 1.95 -15.42 7.50
C LEU A 95 2.92 -14.42 6.91
N HIS A 96 3.80 -14.88 6.01
CA HIS A 96 4.70 -14.02 5.26
C HIS A 96 4.16 -13.77 3.86
N VAL A 97 4.42 -12.59 3.32
CA VAL A 97 4.23 -12.28 1.91
C VAL A 97 5.25 -13.06 1.10
N SER A 98 4.78 -13.91 0.20
CA SER A 98 5.63 -14.68 -0.72
C SER A 98 5.83 -13.98 -2.06
N SER A 99 4.83 -13.23 -2.52
CA SER A 99 4.94 -12.38 -3.71
C SER A 99 3.86 -11.31 -3.68
N ILE A 100 4.12 -10.15 -4.29
CA ILE A 100 3.12 -9.10 -4.50
C ILE A 100 3.33 -8.43 -5.86
N THR A 101 2.26 -8.27 -6.63
CA THR A 101 2.32 -7.71 -7.99
C THR A 101 1.04 -6.98 -8.33
N ALA A 102 1.14 -5.98 -9.21
CA ALA A 102 0.01 -5.39 -9.94
C ALA A 102 -0.10 -5.99 -11.35
N ASP A 103 -1.32 -6.23 -11.80
CA ASP A 103 -1.63 -6.80 -13.11
C ASP A 103 -1.52 -5.75 -14.25
N SER A 104 -1.05 -6.18 -15.42
CA SER A 104 -0.83 -5.32 -16.58
C SER A 104 -2.10 -4.89 -17.30
N GLU A 105 -3.20 -5.61 -17.15
CA GLU A 105 -4.45 -5.33 -17.86
C GLU A 105 -5.47 -4.76 -16.91
N THR A 106 -5.71 -5.45 -15.79
CA THR A 106 -6.78 -5.09 -14.86
C THR A 106 -6.33 -4.12 -13.78
N ARG A 107 -5.00 -3.94 -13.61
CA ARG A 107 -4.40 -3.19 -12.49
C ARG A 107 -4.79 -3.76 -11.12
N GLU A 108 -5.30 -4.99 -11.09
CA GLU A 108 -5.56 -5.72 -9.86
C GLU A 108 -4.25 -6.01 -9.13
N MET A 109 -4.29 -5.93 -7.81
CA MET A 109 -3.19 -6.38 -6.98
C MET A 109 -3.37 -7.84 -6.62
N ARG A 110 -2.28 -8.60 -6.72
CA ARG A 110 -2.16 -9.97 -6.25
C ARG A 110 -1.12 -10.02 -5.14
N LEU A 111 -1.52 -10.51 -3.97
CA LEU A 111 -0.67 -10.72 -2.80
C LEU A 111 -0.75 -12.21 -2.41
N GLN A 112 0.36 -12.93 -2.52
CA GLN A 112 0.43 -14.34 -2.15
C GLN A 112 1.06 -14.50 -0.76
N PHE A 113 0.47 -15.35 0.07
CA PHE A 113 0.97 -15.67 1.40
C PHE A 113 1.77 -16.98 1.42
N SER A 114 2.58 -17.17 2.46
CA SER A 114 3.47 -18.32 2.65
C SER A 114 2.78 -19.68 2.76
N ASP A 115 1.47 -19.71 2.97
CA ASP A 115 0.67 -20.94 2.99
C ASP A 115 -0.06 -21.22 1.66
N GLY A 116 0.26 -20.44 0.61
CA GLY A 116 -0.30 -20.60 -0.73
C GLY A 116 -1.64 -19.89 -0.96
N ARG A 117 -2.24 -19.25 0.06
CA ARG A 117 -3.40 -18.38 -0.16
C ARG A 117 -3.01 -17.15 -0.97
N ILE A 118 -3.95 -16.65 -1.79
CA ILE A 118 -3.77 -15.47 -2.62
C ILE A 118 -4.86 -14.47 -2.29
N PHE A 119 -4.48 -13.28 -1.79
CA PHE A 119 -5.34 -12.12 -1.77
C PHE A 119 -5.29 -11.44 -3.14
N ARG A 120 -6.45 -11.09 -3.69
CA ARG A 120 -6.59 -10.43 -4.98
C ARG A 120 -7.63 -9.32 -4.90
N THR A 121 -7.28 -8.12 -5.34
CA THR A 121 -8.26 -7.06 -5.60
C THR A 121 -8.95 -7.32 -6.92
N PHE A 122 -10.18 -6.89 -7.06
CA PHE A 122 -10.88 -6.86 -8.33
C PHE A 122 -11.86 -5.71 -8.34
N CYS A 123 -12.35 -5.37 -9.53
CA CYS A 123 -13.37 -4.36 -9.70
C CYS A 123 -14.46 -4.89 -10.62
N ASP A 124 -15.67 -4.39 -10.45
CA ASP A 124 -16.66 -4.49 -11.50
C ASP A 124 -16.25 -3.63 -12.71
N TRP A 125 -16.90 -3.86 -13.84
CA TRP A 125 -16.64 -3.18 -15.12
C TRP A 125 -16.81 -1.64 -15.06
N SER A 126 -17.36 -1.09 -13.97
CA SER A 126 -17.70 0.33 -13.86
C SER A 126 -16.65 1.16 -13.12
N SER A 127 -15.64 0.52 -12.52
CA SER A 127 -14.65 1.17 -11.67
C SER A 127 -13.24 0.58 -11.83
N GLN A 128 -12.21 1.34 -11.44
CA GLN A 128 -10.83 0.84 -11.38
C GLN A 128 -10.56 0.29 -9.98
N PRO A 129 -9.81 -0.82 -9.84
CA PRO A 129 -9.43 -1.33 -8.53
C PRO A 129 -8.65 -0.25 -7.77
N ARG A 130 -9.00 -0.08 -6.49
CA ARG A 130 -8.42 0.94 -5.63
C ARG A 130 -7.61 0.27 -4.55
N TRP A 131 -6.32 0.43 -4.65
CA TRP A 131 -5.38 0.02 -3.64
C TRP A 131 -4.27 1.06 -3.54
N THR A 132 -3.73 1.19 -2.34
CA THR A 132 -2.62 2.08 -2.01
C THR A 132 -1.65 1.33 -1.13
N VAL A 133 -0.36 1.43 -1.44
CA VAL A 133 0.73 0.89 -0.63
C VAL A 133 1.49 2.05 -0.03
N LEU A 134 1.43 2.18 1.29
CA LEU A 134 2.17 3.16 2.06
C LEU A 134 3.47 2.54 2.55
N PHE A 135 4.59 3.18 2.25
CA PHE A 135 5.91 2.76 2.72
C PHE A 135 6.28 3.57 3.95
N ASN A 136 5.96 3.05 5.14
CA ASN A 136 6.22 3.71 6.41
C ASN A 136 7.69 3.55 6.88
N ASP A 137 8.43 2.63 6.24
CA ASP A 137 9.86 2.44 6.44
C ASP A 137 10.60 2.79 5.15
N ALA A 138 11.17 3.99 5.11
CA ALA A 138 11.90 4.52 3.96
C ALA A 138 13.07 3.62 3.51
N SER A 139 13.61 2.77 4.39
CA SER A 139 14.70 1.84 4.03
C SER A 139 14.27 0.75 3.05
N LEU A 140 12.96 0.56 2.85
CA LEU A 140 12.39 -0.39 1.89
C LEU A 140 12.33 0.16 0.46
N LEU A 141 12.60 1.45 0.28
CA LEU A 141 12.55 2.10 -1.03
C LEU A 141 13.93 2.65 -1.42
N PRO A 142 14.32 2.54 -2.70
CA PRO A 142 15.41 3.33 -3.24
C PRO A 142 14.94 4.79 -3.38
N MET A 143 14.97 5.54 -2.28
CA MET A 143 14.59 6.95 -2.29
C MET A 143 15.64 7.79 -3.00
N ASP A 144 15.20 8.76 -3.81
CA ASP A 144 16.07 9.80 -4.33
C ASP A 144 16.77 10.52 -3.16
N ALA A 145 18.03 10.90 -3.38
CA ALA A 145 18.82 11.68 -2.42
C ALA A 145 18.09 12.94 -1.94
N ALA A 146 17.26 13.55 -2.79
CA ALA A 146 16.43 14.71 -2.49
C ALA A 146 15.45 14.48 -1.33
N TRP A 147 15.03 13.23 -1.10
CA TRP A 147 14.06 12.88 -0.05
C TRP A 147 14.72 12.31 1.21
N GLN A 148 16.04 12.10 1.20
CA GLN A 148 16.75 11.55 2.35
C GLN A 148 16.70 12.52 3.53
N GLY A 149 16.19 12.04 4.67
CA GLY A 149 16.05 12.83 5.90
C GLY A 149 14.81 13.70 5.98
N VAL A 150 13.94 13.68 4.96
CA VAL A 150 12.61 14.29 5.01
C VAL A 150 11.62 13.27 5.59
N ASP A 151 10.78 13.66 6.55
CA ASP A 151 9.68 12.79 6.98
C ASP A 151 8.60 12.78 5.90
N VAL A 152 8.68 11.77 5.03
CA VAL A 152 7.77 11.55 3.92
C VAL A 152 7.32 10.11 3.93
N THR A 153 6.06 9.87 3.60
CA THR A 153 5.50 8.55 3.40
C THR A 153 5.16 8.39 1.92
N PRO A 154 5.97 7.64 1.16
CA PRO A 154 5.65 7.33 -0.22
C PRO A 154 4.42 6.42 -0.29
N CYS A 155 3.53 6.73 -1.23
CA CYS A 155 2.24 6.11 -1.45
C CYS A 155 2.13 5.65 -2.91
N LEU A 156 2.31 4.36 -3.15
CA LEU A 156 2.14 3.77 -4.47
C LEU A 156 0.66 3.41 -4.69
N HIS A 157 0.07 3.92 -5.77
CA HIS A 157 -1.33 3.66 -6.09
C HIS A 157 -1.57 3.71 -7.61
N ILE A 158 -2.81 3.44 -8.04
CA ILE A 158 -3.24 3.57 -9.43
C ILE A 158 -4.03 4.87 -9.60
N SER A 159 -3.60 5.70 -10.53
CA SER A 159 -4.24 6.97 -10.88
C SER A 159 -4.37 7.07 -12.40
N ALA A 160 -5.57 7.39 -12.88
CA ALA A 160 -5.89 7.43 -14.32
C ALA A 160 -5.42 6.17 -15.10
N GLY A 161 -5.51 4.98 -14.49
CA GLY A 161 -5.10 3.70 -15.08
C GLY A 161 -3.58 3.45 -15.13
N ARG A 162 -2.78 4.30 -14.49
CA ARG A 162 -1.30 4.18 -14.43
C ARG A 162 -0.83 4.07 -12.98
N PRO A 163 0.23 3.29 -12.71
CA PRO A 163 0.88 3.33 -11.41
C PRO A 163 1.56 4.68 -11.19
N GLU A 164 1.36 5.26 -10.02
CA GLU A 164 1.99 6.50 -9.58
C GLU A 164 2.49 6.33 -8.14
N ILE A 165 3.62 6.97 -7.84
CA ILE A 165 4.09 7.13 -6.46
C ILE A 165 3.89 8.58 -6.05
N GLU A 166 3.16 8.76 -4.97
CA GLU A 166 2.91 10.05 -4.33
C GLU A 166 3.73 10.17 -3.05
N TYR A 167 4.36 11.31 -2.85
CA TYR A 167 5.11 11.59 -1.64
C TYR A 167 4.26 12.42 -0.68
N CYS A 168 3.79 11.81 0.41
CA CYS A 168 2.92 12.46 1.41
C CYS A 168 3.75 12.98 2.60
N PHE A 169 3.52 14.23 2.99
CA PHE A 169 4.21 14.90 4.10
C PHE A 169 3.27 15.07 5.29
N ASP A 170 3.81 14.96 6.51
CA ASP A 170 3.09 15.38 7.71
C ASP A 170 3.23 16.91 7.85
N GLU A 171 2.12 17.64 7.70
CA GLU A 171 2.14 19.12 7.68
C GLU A 171 2.62 19.72 9.01
N ASP A 172 2.57 18.94 10.10
CA ASP A 172 2.97 19.38 11.44
C ASP A 172 4.51 19.31 11.67
N GLU A 173 5.26 18.62 10.80
CA GLU A 173 6.70 18.34 11.04
C GLU A 173 7.66 18.94 10.00
N VAL A 174 7.16 19.61 8.95
CA VAL A 174 8.00 20.08 7.82
C VAL A 174 8.04 21.61 7.69
N ASP A 175 9.25 22.14 7.45
CA ASP A 175 9.45 23.53 7.03
C ASP A 175 8.83 23.78 5.65
N MET A 176 7.61 24.32 5.65
CA MET A 176 6.77 24.48 4.45
C MET A 176 7.45 25.24 3.30
N PRO A 177 8.15 26.38 3.51
CA PRO A 177 8.95 27.03 2.47
C PRO A 177 9.97 26.11 1.78
N ALA A 178 10.72 25.32 2.55
CA ALA A 178 11.73 24.40 1.99
C ALA A 178 11.07 23.28 1.18
N LEU A 179 9.96 22.73 1.70
CA LEU A 179 9.17 21.71 1.01
C LEU A 179 8.58 22.22 -0.31
N VAL A 180 8.04 23.45 -0.32
CA VAL A 180 7.47 24.07 -1.52
C VAL A 180 8.55 24.26 -2.60
N ALA A 181 9.76 24.68 -2.22
CA ALA A 181 10.88 24.81 -3.17
C ALA A 181 11.32 23.45 -3.74
N LEU A 182 11.38 22.41 -2.91
CA LEU A 182 11.73 21.05 -3.32
C LEU A 182 10.68 20.49 -4.30
N VAL A 183 9.39 20.62 -3.97
CA VAL A 183 8.29 20.14 -4.81
C VAL A 183 8.22 20.92 -6.13
N ALA A 184 8.51 22.22 -6.14
CA ALA A 184 8.58 23.00 -7.38
C ALA A 184 9.65 22.49 -8.35
N THR A 185 10.76 21.95 -7.83
CA THR A 185 11.83 21.36 -8.63
C THR A 185 11.38 20.07 -9.32
N TYR A 186 10.54 19.27 -8.65
CA TYR A 186 10.03 17.99 -9.17
C TYR A 186 8.79 18.10 -10.07
N ARG A 187 7.98 19.16 -9.93
CA ARG A 187 6.77 19.37 -10.74
C ARG A 187 7.05 19.83 -12.18
N SER A 188 8.30 20.15 -12.51
CA SER A 188 8.67 20.48 -13.88
C SER A 188 8.88 19.17 -14.65
N PRO A 189 8.06 18.83 -15.67
CA PRO A 189 8.35 17.68 -16.49
C PRO A 189 9.75 17.84 -17.10
N PRO A 190 10.54 16.76 -17.24
CA PRO A 190 11.80 16.85 -17.98
C PRO A 190 11.47 17.36 -19.39
N ASN A 191 12.12 18.47 -19.78
CA ASN A 191 12.08 19.01 -21.14
C ASN A 191 12.60 17.99 -22.16
#